data_AF-A0AAV9KIQ5-F1
#
_entry.id   AF-A0AAV9KIQ5-F1
#
_cell.length_a   1.000
_cell.length_b   1.000
_cell.length_c   1.000
_cell.angle_alpha   90.00
_cell.angle_beta   90.00
_cell.angle_gamma   90.00
#
_symmetry.space_group_name_H-M   'P 1'
#
loop_
_entity.id
_entity.type
_entity.pdbx_description
1 polymer ?
#
loop_
_entity_poly.entity_id
_entity_poly.type
_entity_poly.pdbx_seq_one_letter_code
_entity_poly.pdbx_strand_id
1 'polypeptide(L)'
;MPIVQVLVMDPLFSDHSPLSINVEEHRDAKKRPFKFFNCLAQHPEFKNKINASWQIKGRGMQRVWQNLMKVRRELKQLNQREYMGVLEKVHKLRVELMDMQTHMRIISIPQCMIDEEKEIRTQLNKWSRIEETIYKQKSRVQWLKLGDSNTSYFYASMKNRKSQNQITMLTKDDDTIIRDSEEITREAVRFYQNLLGQANSLMPATQPEVLRDGPVLSKAQQLELI
;
A
#
# COMPACT_ATOMS: atom_id res chain seq x y z
N MET A 1 -5.57 -30.78 -11.75
CA MET A 1 -5.57 -29.93 -12.97
C MET A 1 -6.24 -28.62 -12.59
N PRO A 2 -5.62 -27.45 -12.81
CA PRO A 2 -6.27 -26.18 -12.51
C PRO A 2 -7.51 -26.01 -13.40
N ILE A 3 -8.60 -25.53 -12.83
CA ILE A 3 -9.85 -25.26 -13.54
C ILE A 3 -9.61 -24.01 -14.40
N VAL A 4 -9.49 -24.20 -15.72
CA VAL A 4 -9.36 -23.09 -16.66
C VAL A 4 -10.75 -22.61 -17.04
N GLN A 5 -11.13 -21.41 -16.61
CA GLN A 5 -12.37 -20.78 -17.05
C GLN A 5 -12.07 -19.75 -18.14
N VAL A 6 -12.69 -19.92 -19.30
CA VAL A 6 -12.60 -18.98 -20.42
C VAL A 6 -13.85 -18.13 -20.43
N LEU A 7 -13.69 -16.81 -20.38
CA LEU A 7 -14.78 -15.84 -20.46
C LEU A 7 -14.64 -15.06 -21.77
N VAL A 8 -15.65 -15.22 -22.65
CA VAL A 8 -15.76 -14.45 -23.89
C VAL A 8 -16.28 -13.06 -23.52
N MET A 9 -15.51 -12.02 -23.83
CA MET A 9 -15.85 -10.63 -23.54
C MET A 9 -16.61 -9.98 -24.70
N ASP A 10 -17.31 -8.88 -24.41
CA ASP A 10 -18.01 -8.12 -25.43
C ASP A 10 -17.03 -7.54 -26.47
N PRO A 11 -17.33 -7.69 -27.78
CA PRO A 11 -16.46 -7.23 -28.87
C PRO A 11 -16.31 -5.70 -28.97
N LEU A 12 -17.19 -4.93 -28.30
CA LEU A 12 -17.22 -3.46 -28.35
C LEU A 12 -17.19 -2.93 -29.80
N PHE A 13 -16.13 -2.22 -30.20
CA PHE A 13 -15.94 -1.65 -31.54
C PHE A 13 -15.15 -2.55 -32.50
N SER A 14 -14.75 -3.73 -32.05
CA SER A 14 -13.99 -4.74 -32.80
C SER A 14 -14.95 -5.76 -33.41
N ASP A 15 -14.60 -6.34 -34.55
CA ASP A 15 -15.26 -7.52 -35.12
C ASP A 15 -14.79 -8.84 -34.48
N HIS A 16 -13.86 -8.74 -33.52
CA HIS A 16 -13.36 -9.84 -32.69
C HIS A 16 -13.71 -9.67 -31.21
N SER A 17 -14.24 -10.73 -30.59
CA SER A 17 -14.49 -10.81 -29.14
C SER A 17 -13.22 -11.21 -28.38
N PRO A 18 -12.75 -10.41 -27.40
CA PRO A 18 -11.61 -10.78 -26.58
C PRO A 18 -11.90 -12.02 -25.72
N LEU A 19 -10.92 -12.92 -25.60
CA LEU A 19 -10.99 -14.08 -24.70
C LEU A 19 -10.19 -13.78 -23.43
N SER A 20 -10.87 -13.79 -22.28
CA SER A 20 -10.22 -13.72 -20.97
C SER A 20 -10.09 -15.12 -20.39
N ILE A 21 -8.85 -15.63 -20.31
CA ILE A 21 -8.56 -16.93 -19.72
C ILE A 21 -8.11 -16.70 -18.28
N ASN A 22 -8.86 -17.22 -17.31
CA ASN A 22 -8.43 -17.21 -15.92
C ASN A 22 -7.65 -18.48 -15.61
N VAL A 23 -6.34 -18.33 -15.40
CA VAL A 23 -5.38 -19.44 -15.18
C VAL A 23 -4.98 -19.55 -13.70
N GLU A 24 -5.39 -18.60 -12.84
CA GLU A 24 -5.02 -18.64 -11.42
C GLU A 24 -6.04 -19.46 -10.61
N GLU A 25 -5.52 -20.40 -9.82
CA GLU A 25 -6.28 -20.98 -8.70
C GLU A 25 -6.62 -19.87 -7.71
N HIS A 26 -7.90 -19.80 -7.30
CA HIS A 26 -8.37 -18.91 -6.25
C HIS A 26 -7.63 -19.20 -4.96
N ARG A 27 -6.56 -18.45 -4.69
CA ARG A 27 -5.87 -18.48 -3.39
C ARG A 27 -6.63 -17.58 -2.44
N ASP A 28 -6.91 -18.09 -1.25
CA ASP A 28 -7.57 -17.33 -0.19
C ASP A 28 -6.90 -15.98 0.00
N ALA A 29 -7.73 -14.94 0.11
CA ALA A 29 -7.26 -13.58 0.28
C ALA A 29 -6.54 -13.43 1.62
N LYS A 30 -5.20 -13.58 1.60
CA LYS A 30 -4.36 -13.30 2.77
C LYS A 30 -4.62 -11.86 3.25
N LYS A 31 -4.68 -11.68 4.57
CA LYS A 31 -4.90 -10.36 5.21
C LYS A 31 -3.86 -9.37 4.70
N ARG A 32 -4.31 -8.33 3.97
CA ARG A 32 -3.42 -7.30 3.44
C ARG A 32 -2.87 -6.45 4.59
N PRO A 33 -1.54 -6.27 4.70
CA PRO A 33 -0.97 -5.38 5.71
C PRO A 33 -1.40 -3.94 5.43
N PHE A 34 -1.61 -3.18 6.51
CA PHE A 34 -1.87 -1.74 6.39
C PHE A 34 -0.64 -1.04 5.78
N LYS A 35 -0.89 -0.22 4.78
CA LYS A 35 0.11 0.68 4.18
C LYS A 35 -0.37 2.10 4.38
N PHE A 36 0.54 2.96 4.82
CA PHE A 36 0.26 4.38 4.99
C PHE A 36 0.21 5.07 3.62
N PHE A 37 -0.88 5.78 3.35
CA PHE A 37 -1.03 6.64 2.17
C PHE A 37 -0.95 8.11 2.58
N ASN A 38 -0.27 8.92 1.77
CA ASN A 38 -0.06 10.34 2.07
C ASN A 38 -1.37 11.14 2.12
N CYS A 39 -2.43 10.67 1.45
CA CYS A 39 -3.76 11.27 1.58
C CYS A 39 -4.31 11.21 3.01
N LEU A 40 -3.91 10.23 3.83
CA LEU A 40 -4.28 10.17 5.25
C LEU A 40 -3.70 11.35 6.04
N ALA A 41 -2.50 11.81 5.69
CA ALA A 41 -1.89 12.97 6.37
C ALA A 41 -2.66 14.26 6.13
N GLN A 42 -3.42 14.33 5.03
CA GLN A 42 -4.24 15.49 4.67
C GLN A 42 -5.63 15.44 5.34
N HIS A 43 -5.99 14.33 5.98
CA HIS A 43 -7.29 14.19 6.64
C HIS A 43 -7.36 15.08 7.90
N PRO A 44 -8.45 15.84 8.13
CA PRO A 44 -8.56 16.75 9.27
C PRO A 44 -8.34 16.06 10.64
N GLU A 45 -8.87 14.85 10.81
CA GLU A 45 -8.72 14.09 12.05
C GLU A 45 -7.33 13.46 12.25
N PHE A 46 -6.43 13.51 11.27
CA PHE A 46 -5.16 12.80 11.30
C PHE A 46 -4.29 13.16 12.51
N LYS A 47 -4.04 14.46 12.71
CA LYS A 47 -3.23 14.96 13.83
C LYS A 47 -3.87 14.62 15.18
N ASN A 48 -5.18 14.77 15.28
CA ASN A 48 -5.93 14.51 16.51
C ASN A 48 -5.85 13.03 16.89
N LYS A 49 -6.02 12.11 15.92
CA LYS A 49 -5.89 10.67 16.16
C LYS A 49 -4.48 10.25 16.55
N ILE A 50 -3.45 10.85 15.96
CA ILE A 50 -2.06 10.60 16.36
C ILE A 50 -1.83 11.04 17.81
N ASN A 51 -2.20 12.28 18.13
CA ASN A 51 -2.00 12.83 19.46
C ASN A 51 -2.76 12.02 20.51
N ALA A 52 -4.01 11.62 20.25
CA ALA A 52 -4.78 10.78 21.16
C ALA A 52 -4.16 9.38 21.35
N SER A 53 -3.52 8.83 20.31
CA SER A 53 -2.90 7.49 20.36
C SER A 53 -1.52 7.47 21.01
N TRP A 54 -0.76 8.56 20.88
CA TRP A 54 0.64 8.67 21.29
C TRP A 54 0.77 9.12 22.75
N GLN A 55 0.21 8.35 23.67
CA GLN A 55 0.13 8.72 25.09
C GLN A 55 0.92 7.79 26.02
N ILE A 56 1.52 6.72 25.51
CA ILE A 56 2.31 5.80 26.36
C ILE A 56 3.63 6.50 26.74
N LYS A 57 3.75 6.81 28.03
CA LYS A 57 4.95 7.36 28.66
C LYS A 57 5.89 6.21 29.09
N GLY A 58 7.19 6.47 29.15
CA GLY A 58 8.22 5.46 29.49
C GLY A 58 9.58 5.79 28.90
N ARG A 59 10.57 4.88 29.01
CA ARG A 59 11.91 4.99 28.39
C ARG A 59 12.15 3.80 27.45
N GLY A 60 13.00 3.98 26.44
CA GLY A 60 13.43 2.90 25.52
C GLY A 60 12.55 2.69 24.28
N MET A 61 12.99 1.76 23.42
CA MET A 61 12.41 1.49 22.10
C MET A 61 11.04 0.78 22.16
N GLN A 62 10.82 -0.03 23.20
CA GLN A 62 9.55 -0.74 23.39
C GLN A 62 8.34 0.22 23.49
N ARG A 63 8.51 1.38 24.14
CA ARG A 63 7.49 2.43 24.19
C ARG A 63 7.15 2.97 22.80
N VAL A 64 8.19 3.27 22.02
CA VAL A 64 8.02 3.79 20.64
C VAL A 64 7.24 2.77 19.81
N TRP A 65 7.61 1.48 19.92
CA TRP A 65 6.90 0.40 19.24
C TRP A 65 5.42 0.30 19.67
N GLN A 66 5.11 0.36 20.97
CA GLN A 66 3.72 0.30 21.46
C GLN A 66 2.89 1.49 20.96
N ASN A 67 3.45 2.71 20.99
CA ASN A 67 2.79 3.90 20.46
C ASN A 67 2.56 3.79 18.94
N LEU A 68 3.55 3.31 18.18
CA LEU A 68 3.42 3.05 16.74
C LEU A 68 2.33 2.01 16.44
N MET A 69 2.21 0.96 17.26
CA MET A 69 1.15 -0.05 17.10
C MET A 69 -0.25 0.51 17.36
N LYS A 70 -0.40 1.40 18.35
CA LYS A 70 -1.67 2.12 18.59
C LYS A 70 -2.01 3.04 17.43
N VAL A 71 -1.08 3.89 17.02
CA VAL A 71 -1.26 4.79 15.86
C VAL A 71 -1.62 3.99 14.60
N ARG A 72 -0.92 2.89 14.33
CA ARG A 72 -1.22 2.02 13.20
C ARG A 72 -2.66 1.51 13.21
N ARG A 73 -3.19 1.16 14.39
CA ARG A 73 -4.58 0.69 14.53
C ARG A 73 -5.58 1.80 14.19
N GLU A 74 -5.40 2.98 14.76
CA GLU A 74 -6.27 4.14 14.50
C GLU A 74 -6.22 4.59 13.04
N LEU A 75 -5.02 4.69 12.46
CA LEU A 75 -4.87 5.07 11.06
C LEU A 75 -5.44 4.00 10.12
N LYS A 76 -5.34 2.73 10.48
CA LYS A 76 -5.98 1.65 9.72
C LYS A 76 -7.50 1.84 9.73
N GLN A 77 -8.12 2.08 10.88
CA GLN A 77 -9.57 2.32 10.97
C GLN A 77 -9.99 3.56 10.17
N LEU A 78 -9.26 4.67 10.30
CA LEU A 78 -9.52 5.89 9.53
C LEU A 78 -9.44 5.62 8.02
N ASN A 79 -8.40 4.89 7.58
CA ASN A 79 -8.25 4.51 6.18
C ASN A 79 -9.39 3.62 5.70
N GLN A 80 -9.85 2.69 6.55
CA GLN A 80 -10.96 1.79 6.21
C GLN A 80 -12.29 2.54 6.08
N ARG A 81 -12.53 3.55 6.92
CA ARG A 81 -13.76 4.36 6.89
C ARG A 81 -13.80 5.30 5.68
N GLU A 82 -12.73 6.04 5.44
CA GLU A 82 -12.76 7.16 4.49
C GLU A 82 -12.28 6.75 3.09
N TYR A 83 -11.19 5.98 3.02
CA TYR A 83 -10.44 5.73 1.80
C TYR A 83 -10.52 4.28 1.30
N MET A 84 -11.25 3.40 2.00
CA MET A 84 -11.58 2.10 1.43
C MET A 84 -12.58 2.31 0.30
N GLY A 85 -12.37 1.61 -0.80
CA GLY A 85 -13.29 1.70 -1.93
C GLY A 85 -13.09 2.93 -2.81
N VAL A 86 -11.95 3.64 -2.75
CA VAL A 86 -11.74 4.86 -3.55
C VAL A 86 -11.94 4.60 -5.04
N LEU A 87 -11.49 3.45 -5.55
CA LEU A 87 -11.66 3.10 -6.97
C LEU A 87 -13.14 2.92 -7.32
N GLU A 88 -13.86 2.22 -6.46
CA GLU A 88 -15.29 1.95 -6.56
C GLU A 88 -16.10 3.25 -6.45
N LYS A 89 -15.71 4.17 -5.55
CA LYS A 89 -16.31 5.51 -5.42
C LYS A 89 -16.09 6.35 -6.67
N VAL A 90 -14.86 6.40 -7.20
CA VAL A 90 -14.55 7.12 -8.45
C VAL A 90 -15.35 6.54 -9.61
N HIS A 91 -15.40 5.21 -9.74
CA HIS A 91 -16.16 4.56 -10.79
C HIS A 91 -17.66 4.87 -10.69
N LYS A 92 -18.25 4.74 -9.49
CA LYS A 92 -19.65 5.07 -9.23
C LYS A 92 -19.98 6.51 -9.59
N LEU A 93 -19.17 7.49 -9.16
CA LEU A 93 -19.37 8.90 -9.48
C LEU A 93 -19.25 9.19 -10.98
N ARG A 94 -18.42 8.46 -11.73
CA ARG A 94 -18.34 8.58 -13.20
C ARG A 94 -19.61 8.10 -13.88
N VAL A 95 -20.16 6.97 -13.41
CA VAL A 95 -21.43 6.42 -13.92
C VAL A 95 -22.57 7.38 -13.60
N GLU A 96 -22.70 7.82 -12.35
CA GLU A 96 -23.73 8.78 -11.94
C GLU A 96 -23.66 10.10 -12.73
N LEU A 97 -22.45 10.63 -12.97
CA LEU A 97 -22.28 11.82 -13.79
C LEU A 97 -22.70 11.60 -15.25
N MET A 98 -22.36 10.43 -15.82
CA MET A 98 -22.73 10.07 -17.19
C MET A 98 -24.25 9.92 -17.35
N ASP A 99 -24.92 9.26 -16.41
CA ASP A 99 -26.36 9.07 -16.41
C ASP A 99 -27.09 10.42 -16.30
N MET A 100 -26.65 11.27 -15.36
CA MET A 100 -27.21 12.61 -15.18
C MET A 100 -27.04 13.49 -16.42
N GLN A 101 -25.85 13.49 -17.03
CA GLN A 101 -25.59 14.22 -18.28
C GLN A 101 -26.40 13.70 -19.46
N THR A 102 -26.65 12.40 -19.51
CA THR A 102 -27.52 11.80 -20.53
C THR A 102 -28.97 12.24 -20.33
N HIS A 103 -29.46 12.26 -19.10
CA HIS A 103 -30.82 12.72 -18.78
C HIS A 103 -31.02 14.22 -19.08
N MET A 104 -30.03 15.06 -18.77
CA MET A 104 -30.07 16.51 -19.08
C MET A 104 -30.10 16.83 -20.57
N ARG A 105 -29.64 15.92 -21.44
CA ARG A 105 -29.71 16.12 -22.91
C ARG A 105 -31.11 15.91 -23.48
N ILE A 106 -31.99 15.23 -22.74
CA ILE A 106 -33.31 14.78 -23.23
C ILE A 106 -34.44 15.68 -22.69
N ILE A 107 -34.25 16.33 -21.54
CA ILE A 107 -35.28 17.10 -20.83
C ILE A 107 -34.83 18.57 -20.68
N SER A 108 -35.79 19.50 -20.64
CA SER A 108 -35.54 20.90 -20.27
C SER A 108 -34.86 20.96 -18.90
N ILE A 109 -33.65 21.54 -18.85
CA ILE A 109 -32.72 21.46 -17.73
C ILE A 109 -33.17 22.39 -16.59
N PRO A 110 -33.70 21.87 -15.46
CA PRO A 110 -34.02 22.68 -14.30
C PRO A 110 -32.72 23.09 -13.57
N GLN A 111 -32.71 24.26 -12.95
CA GLN A 111 -31.55 24.76 -12.21
C GLN A 111 -31.04 23.78 -11.14
N CYS A 112 -31.96 23.04 -10.49
CA CYS A 112 -31.58 22.04 -9.48
C CYS A 112 -30.71 20.89 -10.03
N MET A 113 -30.91 20.48 -11.29
CA MET A 113 -30.08 19.44 -11.92
C MET A 113 -28.68 19.95 -12.24
N ILE A 114 -28.54 21.24 -12.58
CA ILE A 114 -27.24 21.88 -12.79
C ILE A 114 -26.43 21.92 -11.49
N ASP A 115 -27.09 22.26 -10.39
CA ASP A 115 -26.46 22.31 -9.07
C ASP A 115 -26.03 20.91 -8.60
N GLU A 116 -26.87 19.89 -8.84
CA GLU A 116 -26.55 18.49 -8.55
C GLU A 116 -25.37 17.98 -9.40
N GLU A 117 -25.36 18.28 -10.70
CA GLU A 117 -24.24 17.94 -11.58
C GLU A 117 -22.92 18.57 -11.10
N LYS A 118 -22.98 19.83 -10.68
CA LYS A 118 -21.82 20.56 -10.17
C LYS A 118 -21.27 19.93 -8.89
N GLU A 119 -22.15 19.45 -8.01
CA GLU A 119 -21.74 18.73 -6.80
C GLU A 119 -21.07 17.39 -7.15
N ILE A 120 -21.68 16.59 -8.05
CA ILE A 120 -21.09 15.32 -8.50
C ILE A 120 -19.71 15.54 -9.13
N ARG A 121 -19.57 16.56 -10.00
CA ARG A 121 -18.27 16.93 -10.60
C ARG A 121 -17.23 17.30 -9.53
N THR A 122 -17.64 18.04 -8.51
CA THR A 122 -16.76 18.46 -7.41
C THR A 122 -16.28 17.25 -6.60
N GLN A 123 -17.20 16.33 -6.28
CA GLN A 123 -16.87 15.08 -5.61
C GLN A 123 -15.96 14.19 -6.47
N LEU A 124 -16.27 14.05 -7.76
CA LEU A 124 -15.47 13.26 -8.69
C LEU A 124 -14.05 13.80 -8.81
N ASN A 125 -13.87 15.13 -8.90
CA ASN A 125 -12.55 15.76 -8.90
C ASN A 125 -11.77 15.47 -7.61
N LYS A 126 -12.43 15.60 -6.45
CA LYS A 126 -11.83 15.29 -5.15
C LYS A 126 -11.34 13.83 -5.08
N TRP A 127 -12.22 12.88 -5.41
CA TRP A 127 -11.89 11.45 -5.32
C TRP A 127 -10.89 11.00 -6.39
N SER A 128 -10.95 11.55 -7.60
CA SER A 128 -9.98 11.27 -8.67
C SER A 128 -8.57 11.75 -8.29
N ARG A 129 -8.45 12.91 -7.63
CA ARG A 129 -7.16 13.39 -7.13
C ARG A 129 -6.58 12.50 -6.02
N ILE A 130 -7.44 11.99 -5.14
CA ILE A 130 -7.05 11.04 -4.10
C ILE A 130 -6.58 9.73 -4.73
N GLU A 131 -7.32 9.21 -5.72
CA GLU A 131 -6.94 8.03 -6.51
C GLU A 131 -5.56 8.20 -7.15
N GLU A 132 -5.34 9.31 -7.86
CA GLU A 132 -4.06 9.63 -8.49
C GLU A 132 -2.91 9.66 -7.47
N THR A 133 -3.14 10.27 -6.31
CA THR A 133 -2.14 10.33 -5.23
C THR A 133 -1.79 8.93 -4.71
N ILE A 134 -2.79 8.06 -4.55
CA ILE A 134 -2.59 6.67 -4.12
C ILE A 134 -1.78 5.90 -5.18
N TYR A 135 -2.12 6.02 -6.45
CA TYR A 135 -1.40 5.34 -7.52
C TYR A 135 0.02 5.84 -7.69
N LYS A 136 0.23 7.16 -7.64
CA LYS A 136 1.57 7.75 -7.65
C LYS A 136 2.43 7.16 -6.53
N GLN A 137 1.93 7.16 -5.29
CA GLN A 137 2.68 6.62 -4.16
C GLN A 137 2.98 5.12 -4.32
N LYS A 138 2.04 4.34 -4.85
CA LYS A 138 2.24 2.89 -5.11
C LYS A 138 3.26 2.64 -6.23
N SER A 139 3.30 3.49 -7.26
CA SER A 139 4.21 3.37 -8.40
C SER A 139 5.66 3.68 -8.05
N ARG A 140 5.92 4.49 -6.99
CA ARG A 140 7.24 5.03 -6.62
C ARG A 140 7.90 5.90 -7.71
N VAL A 141 7.14 6.40 -8.67
CA VAL A 141 7.62 7.33 -9.69
C VAL A 141 7.85 8.71 -9.06
N GLN A 142 9.10 9.18 -9.12
CA GLN A 142 9.52 10.47 -8.52
C GLN A 142 9.50 11.63 -9.50
N TRP A 143 9.81 11.36 -10.78
CA TRP A 143 9.99 12.39 -11.80
C TRP A 143 8.66 12.99 -12.30
N LEU A 144 7.57 12.22 -12.23
CA LEU A 144 6.24 12.70 -12.62
C LEU A 144 5.55 13.43 -11.47
N LYS A 145 5.08 14.65 -11.73
CA LYS A 145 4.28 15.43 -10.77
C LYS A 145 2.80 14.99 -10.83
N LEU A 146 2.05 15.33 -9.77
CA LEU A 146 0.58 15.15 -9.77
C LEU A 146 -0.04 16.27 -10.61
N GLY A 147 -1.08 15.97 -11.39
CA GLY A 147 -1.82 16.98 -12.16
C GLY A 147 -2.11 16.61 -13.61
N ASP A 148 -1.34 15.70 -14.21
CA ASP A 148 -1.52 15.29 -15.60
C ASP A 148 -2.59 14.18 -15.77
N SER A 149 -3.31 13.83 -14.69
CA SER A 149 -4.29 12.73 -14.70
C SER A 149 -3.70 11.40 -15.19
N ASN A 150 -2.40 11.18 -14.91
CA ASN A 150 -1.62 10.03 -15.39
C ASN A 150 -1.87 8.76 -14.55
N THR A 151 -3.12 8.54 -14.11
CA THR A 151 -3.54 7.37 -13.32
C THR A 151 -3.22 6.06 -14.05
N SER A 152 -3.45 6.00 -15.38
CA SER A 152 -3.14 4.85 -16.23
C SER A 152 -1.65 4.49 -16.21
N TYR A 153 -0.77 5.49 -16.31
CA TYR A 153 0.68 5.28 -16.25
C TYR A 153 1.12 4.78 -14.87
N PHE A 154 0.67 5.44 -13.80
CA PHE A 154 1.00 5.03 -12.43
C PHE A 154 0.47 3.62 -12.12
N TYR A 155 -0.72 3.27 -12.63
CA TYR A 155 -1.29 1.94 -12.51
C TYR A 155 -0.45 0.90 -13.25
N ALA A 156 -0.07 1.16 -14.51
CA ALA A 156 0.77 0.26 -15.30
C ALA A 156 2.14 0.05 -14.65
N SER A 157 2.78 1.13 -14.19
CA SER A 157 4.04 1.09 -13.43
C SER A 157 3.90 0.27 -12.14
N MET A 158 2.84 0.50 -11.36
CA MET A 158 2.54 -0.29 -10.16
C MET A 158 2.35 -1.78 -10.47
N LYS A 159 1.62 -2.11 -11.54
CA LYS A 159 1.39 -3.49 -11.98
C LYS A 159 2.70 -4.18 -12.39
N ASN A 160 3.54 -3.51 -13.19
CA ASN A 160 4.84 -4.03 -13.59
C ASN A 160 5.74 -4.29 -12.36
N ARG A 161 5.83 -3.32 -11.44
CA ARG A 161 6.57 -3.50 -10.19
C ARG A 161 6.03 -4.64 -9.34
N LYS A 162 4.71 -4.81 -9.25
CA LYS A 162 4.10 -5.92 -8.51
C LYS A 162 4.55 -7.25 -9.11
N SER A 163 4.52 -7.37 -10.44
CA SER A 163 4.97 -8.57 -11.15
C SER A 163 6.46 -8.84 -10.96
N GLN A 164 7.32 -7.83 -11.09
CA GLN A 164 8.77 -7.99 -10.89
C GLN A 164 9.15 -8.38 -9.45
N ASN A 165 8.45 -7.86 -8.45
CA ASN A 165 8.73 -8.15 -7.04
C ASN A 165 7.99 -9.39 -6.52
N GLN A 166 7.21 -10.06 -7.36
CA GLN A 166 6.50 -11.27 -6.97
C GLN A 166 7.46 -12.45 -6.99
N ILE A 167 7.75 -13.02 -5.83
CA ILE A 167 8.50 -14.27 -5.72
C ILE A 167 7.53 -15.41 -6.06
N THR A 168 7.63 -15.93 -7.28
CA THR A 168 6.83 -17.06 -7.77
C THR A 168 7.53 -18.40 -7.59
N MET A 169 8.86 -18.37 -7.40
CA MET A 169 9.71 -19.54 -7.31
C MET A 169 10.90 -19.26 -6.42
N LEU A 170 11.35 -20.27 -5.68
CA LEU A 170 12.57 -20.24 -4.89
C LEU A 170 13.32 -21.56 -5.05
N THR A 171 14.65 -21.50 -5.19
CA THR A 171 15.53 -22.67 -5.26
C THR A 171 16.17 -22.87 -3.88
N LYS A 172 16.08 -24.09 -3.35
CA LYS A 172 16.71 -24.50 -2.09
C LYS A 172 18.21 -24.75 -2.26
N ASP A 173 18.91 -24.92 -1.15
CA ASP A 173 20.33 -25.31 -1.12
C ASP A 173 20.60 -26.70 -1.74
N ASP A 174 19.57 -27.55 -1.85
CA ASP A 174 19.62 -28.88 -2.47
C ASP A 174 19.19 -28.89 -3.95
N ASP A 175 19.19 -27.72 -4.60
CA ASP A 175 18.71 -27.49 -5.99
C ASP A 175 17.22 -27.80 -6.23
N THR A 176 16.43 -28.07 -5.18
CA THR A 176 14.99 -28.29 -5.32
C THR A 176 14.25 -26.98 -5.58
N ILE A 177 13.39 -26.96 -6.60
CA ILE A 177 12.59 -25.81 -6.98
C ILE A 177 11.22 -25.84 -6.30
N ILE A 178 10.93 -24.81 -5.51
CA ILE A 178 9.65 -24.60 -4.84
C ILE A 178 8.80 -23.60 -5.64
N ARG A 179 7.52 -23.92 -5.85
CA ARG A 179 6.53 -23.01 -6.47
C ARG A 179 5.31 -22.73 -5.59
N ASP A 180 5.13 -23.50 -4.52
CA ASP A 180 4.02 -23.30 -3.60
C ASP A 180 4.27 -22.09 -2.67
N SER A 181 3.22 -21.30 -2.41
CA SER A 181 3.38 -20.08 -1.60
C SER A 181 3.64 -20.38 -0.13
N GLU A 182 3.07 -21.45 0.43
CA GLU A 182 3.30 -21.80 1.82
C GLU A 182 4.70 -22.35 2.00
N GLU A 183 5.14 -23.21 1.07
CA GLU A 183 6.49 -23.76 1.08
C GLU A 183 7.56 -22.66 0.90
N ILE A 184 7.37 -21.72 -0.04
CA ILE A 184 8.24 -20.53 -0.17
C ILE A 184 8.30 -19.74 1.15
N THR A 185 7.17 -19.59 1.84
CA THR A 185 7.12 -18.86 3.12
C THR A 185 7.89 -19.60 4.21
N ARG A 186 7.72 -20.93 4.31
CA ARG A 186 8.43 -21.77 5.28
C ARG A 186 9.94 -21.74 5.04
N GLU A 187 10.37 -21.88 3.79
CA GLU A 187 11.78 -21.86 3.44
C GLU A 187 12.41 -20.50 3.73
N ALA A 188 11.73 -19.40 3.41
CA ALA A 188 12.21 -18.06 3.75
C ALA A 188 12.39 -17.88 5.27
N VAL A 189 11.44 -18.36 6.09
CA VAL A 189 11.54 -18.31 7.56
C VAL A 189 12.73 -19.15 8.04
N ARG A 190 12.86 -20.39 7.55
CA ARG A 190 13.98 -21.28 7.89
C ARG A 190 15.33 -20.65 7.57
N PHE A 191 15.49 -20.10 6.37
CA PHE A 191 16.71 -19.44 5.93
C PHE A 191 17.10 -18.28 6.86
N TYR A 192 16.17 -17.36 7.16
CA TYR A 192 16.48 -16.21 8.02
C TYR A 192 16.65 -16.59 9.49
N GLN A 193 15.98 -17.63 9.99
CA GLN A 193 16.23 -18.17 11.33
C GLN A 193 17.65 -18.73 11.44
N ASN A 194 18.12 -19.47 10.42
CA ASN A 194 19.47 -19.99 10.39
C ASN A 194 20.51 -18.86 10.24
N LEU A 195 20.24 -17.86 9.39
CA LEU A 195 21.12 -16.72 9.16
C LEU A 195 21.28 -15.82 10.39
N LEU A 196 20.17 -15.49 11.06
CA LEU A 196 20.18 -14.63 12.25
C LEU A 196 20.57 -15.39 13.52
N GLY A 197 20.56 -16.72 13.47
CA GLY A 197 20.89 -17.60 14.58
C GLY A 197 19.82 -17.63 15.67
N GLN A 198 20.17 -18.21 16.82
CA GLN A 198 19.33 -18.27 18.01
C GLN A 198 19.69 -17.15 18.98
N ALA A 199 18.70 -16.66 19.73
CA ALA A 199 18.94 -15.71 20.80
C ALA A 199 19.75 -16.39 21.91
N ASN A 200 21.03 -16.03 22.07
CA ASN A 200 21.83 -16.46 23.21
C ASN A 200 21.26 -15.81 24.48
N SER A 201 20.66 -16.63 25.36
CA SER A 201 20.15 -16.23 26.68
C SER A 201 21.27 -15.71 27.60
N LEU A 202 22.50 -16.08 27.30
CA LEU A 202 23.72 -15.67 27.98
C LEU A 202 24.58 -14.88 27.00
N MET A 203 24.21 -13.63 26.74
CA MET A 203 25.20 -12.66 26.30
C MET A 203 26.13 -12.44 27.51
N PRO A 204 27.43 -12.78 27.45
CA PRO A 204 28.35 -12.38 28.50
C PRO A 204 28.19 -10.88 28.65
N ALA A 205 27.83 -10.41 29.86
CA ALA A 205 27.76 -9.00 30.12
C ALA A 205 29.08 -8.38 29.66
N THR A 206 29.02 -7.42 28.75
CA THR A 206 30.21 -6.70 28.31
C THR A 206 30.86 -6.12 29.55
N GLN A 207 32.04 -6.63 29.90
CA GLN A 207 32.73 -6.20 31.10
C GLN A 207 33.05 -4.72 30.96
N PRO A 208 32.42 -3.82 31.76
CA PRO A 208 32.59 -2.38 31.60
C PRO A 208 34.05 -1.94 31.82
N GLU A 209 34.81 -2.74 32.55
CA GLU A 209 36.24 -2.58 32.80
C GLU A 209 37.04 -2.77 31.49
N VAL A 210 36.78 -3.84 30.74
CA VAL A 210 37.43 -4.09 29.44
C VAL A 210 37.06 -3.03 28.39
N LEU A 211 35.83 -2.50 28.45
CA LEU A 211 35.40 -1.41 27.57
C LEU A 211 36.07 -0.06 27.91
N ARG A 212 36.49 0.14 29.18
CA ARG A 212 37.21 1.35 29.62
C ARG A 212 38.68 1.32 29.24
N ASP A 213 39.27 0.13 29.16
CA ASP A 213 40.65 -0.08 28.72
C ASP A 213 40.80 -0.08 27.18
N GLY A 214 39.68 -0.08 26.46
CA GLY A 214 39.65 0.08 25.01
C GLY A 214 40.11 1.47 24.57
N PRO A 215 40.66 1.61 23.35
CA PRO A 215 41.09 2.91 22.82
C PRO A 215 39.92 3.91 22.78
N VAL A 216 40.05 4.98 23.55
CA VAL A 216 39.08 6.08 23.60
C VAL A 216 39.54 7.19 22.65
N LEU A 217 38.60 7.79 21.92
CA LEU A 217 38.89 8.95 21.07
C LEU A 217 39.46 10.09 21.92
N SER A 218 40.57 10.66 21.45
CA SER A 218 41.15 11.86 22.07
C SER A 218 40.21 13.06 21.96
N LYS A 219 40.38 14.06 22.83
CA LYS A 219 39.59 15.30 22.78
C LYS A 219 39.62 15.99 21.41
N ALA A 220 40.74 15.94 20.71
CA ALA A 220 40.87 16.49 19.37
C ALA A 220 40.00 15.72 18.35
N GLN A 221 40.05 14.39 18.38
CA GLN A 221 39.22 13.54 17.51
C GLN A 221 37.73 13.66 17.82
N GLN A 222 37.36 13.91 19.08
CA GLN A 222 35.96 14.14 19.46
C GLN A 222 35.43 15.47 18.89
N LEU A 223 36.28 16.51 18.83
CA LEU A 223 35.92 17.81 18.28
C LEU A 223 35.81 17.81 16.74
N GLU A 224 36.50 16.90 16.05
CA GLU A 224 36.36 16.72 14.59
C GLU A 224 35.06 16.02 14.17
N LEU A 225 34.35 15.38 15.11
CA LEU A 225 33.10 14.64 14.87
C LEU A 225 31.84 15.47 15.16
N ILE A 226 32.00 16.71 15.63
CA ILE A 226 30.92 17.67 15.92
C ILE A 226 30.87 18.70 14.80
#